data_AF-A0A7C3J876-F1
#
_entry.id   AF-A0A7C3J876-F1
#
_cell.length_a   1.000
_cell.length_b   1.000
_cell.length_c   1.000
_cell.angle_alpha   90.00
_cell.angle_beta   90.00
_cell.angle_gamma   90.00
#
_symmetry.space_group_name_H-M   'P 1'
#
loop_
_entity.id
_entity.type
_entity.pdbx_description
1 polymer ?
#
loop_
_entity_poly.entity_id
_entity_poly.type
_entity_poly.pdbx_seq_one_letter_code
_entity_poly.pdbx_strand_id
1 'polypeptide(L)'
;MINSDKVPPDFVRLTSLFDAQPGLTQALLHYCLALVLVETGKTRLINTTPGDLGPICTFETASGERIRLTKPPLSDEQEGEVKQLLRRIITEGL
;
A
#
# COMPACT_ATOMS: atom_id res chain seq x y z
N MET A 1 9.96 -8.36 3.45
CA MET A 1 10.15 -8.85 2.08
C MET A 1 8.80 -9.34 1.59
N ILE A 2 8.22 -8.66 0.61
CA ILE A 2 6.97 -9.07 -0.04
C ILE A 2 7.33 -10.15 -1.08
N ASN A 3 6.71 -11.33 -1.03
CA ASN A 3 6.97 -12.39 -2.00
C ASN A 3 6.38 -12.02 -3.38
N SER A 4 7.25 -11.91 -4.39
CA SER A 4 6.91 -11.40 -5.73
C SER A 4 5.99 -12.30 -6.58
N ASP A 5 5.76 -13.55 -6.18
CA ASP A 5 4.97 -14.52 -6.96
C ASP A 5 3.44 -14.35 -6.85
N LYS A 6 2.95 -13.49 -5.94
CA LYS A 6 1.51 -13.43 -5.60
C LYS A 6 0.93 -12.01 -5.58
N VAL A 7 1.74 -11.05 -6.00
CA VAL A 7 1.37 -9.66 -6.28
C VAL A 7 1.58 -9.48 -7.77
N PRO A 8 0.67 -8.87 -8.54
CA PRO A 8 0.84 -8.81 -9.99
C PRO A 8 2.19 -8.14 -10.33
N PRO A 9 2.92 -8.58 -11.37
CA PRO A 9 4.31 -8.17 -11.61
C PRO A 9 4.53 -6.65 -11.64
N ASP A 10 3.53 -5.91 -12.12
CA ASP A 10 3.52 -4.45 -12.19
C ASP A 10 3.59 -3.81 -10.80
N PHE A 11 3.03 -4.48 -9.78
CA PHE A 11 3.00 -4.02 -8.41
C PHE A 11 4.33 -4.26 -7.69
N VAL A 12 5.03 -5.35 -8.01
CA VAL A 12 6.40 -5.59 -7.51
C VAL A 12 7.35 -4.50 -8.02
N ARG A 13 7.17 -4.10 -9.29
CA ARG A 13 7.91 -2.96 -9.87
C ARG A 13 7.56 -1.65 -9.18
N LEU A 14 6.29 -1.38 -8.92
CA LEU A 14 5.88 -0.17 -8.20
C LEU A 14 6.44 -0.12 -6.77
N THR A 15 6.42 -1.24 -6.03
CA THR A 15 7.03 -1.28 -4.69
C THR A 15 8.53 -1.00 -4.73
N SER A 16 9.25 -1.49 -5.75
CA SER A 16 10.68 -1.18 -5.91
C SER A 16 10.95 0.29 -6.23
N LEU A 17 10.05 0.96 -6.96
CA LEU A 17 10.13 2.41 -7.21
C LEU A 17 9.84 3.22 -5.94
N PHE A 18 8.96 2.70 -5.07
CA PHE A 18 8.64 3.35 -3.80
C PHE A 18 9.76 3.19 -2.78
N ASP A 19 10.49 2.07 -2.82
CA ASP A 19 11.66 1.84 -1.97
C ASP A 19 12.82 2.81 -2.25
N ALA A 20 12.84 3.43 -3.44
CA ALA A 20 13.78 4.49 -3.77
C ALA A 20 13.37 5.87 -3.19
N GLN A 21 12.16 6.00 -2.62
CA GLN A 21 11.67 7.25 -2.05
C GLN A 21 12.10 7.41 -0.58
N PRO A 22 12.32 8.64 -0.11
CA PRO A 22 12.70 8.88 1.28
C PRO A 22 11.52 8.67 2.25
N GLY A 23 11.75 7.83 3.27
CA GLY A 23 11.02 7.79 4.55
C GLY A 23 9.49 7.91 4.46
N LEU A 24 8.97 9.09 4.83
CA LEU A 24 7.52 9.34 4.92
C LEU A 24 6.80 9.13 3.57
N THR A 25 7.46 9.48 2.46
CA THR A 25 6.91 9.29 1.11
C THR A 25 6.80 7.81 0.77
N GLN A 26 7.81 7.02 1.13
CA GLN A 26 7.77 5.57 0.96
C GLN A 26 6.61 4.95 1.78
N ALA A 27 6.48 5.31 3.06
CA ALA A 27 5.42 4.79 3.92
C ALA A 27 4.02 5.14 3.39
N LEU A 28 3.85 6.37 2.92
CA LEU A 28 2.64 6.87 2.29
C LEU A 28 2.27 6.08 1.04
N LEU A 29 3.22 5.90 0.11
CA LEU A 29 2.97 5.19 -1.13
C LEU A 29 2.60 3.72 -0.88
N HIS A 30 3.29 3.05 0.05
CA HIS A 30 2.96 1.68 0.44
C HIS A 30 1.58 1.57 1.07
N TYR A 31 1.24 2.47 1.99
CA TYR A 31 -0.07 2.46 2.66
C TYR A 31 -1.21 2.72 1.67
N CYS A 32 -1.11 3.76 0.85
CA CYS A 32 -2.12 4.06 -0.15
C CYS A 32 -2.24 2.96 -1.21
N LEU A 33 -1.14 2.33 -1.61
CA LEU A 33 -1.17 1.18 -2.52
C LEU A 33 -1.92 0.00 -1.89
N ALA A 34 -1.65 -0.31 -0.62
CA ALA A 34 -2.35 -1.37 0.09
C ALA A 34 -3.87 -1.10 0.14
N LEU A 35 -4.29 0.14 0.37
CA LEU A 35 -5.71 0.50 0.32
C LEU A 35 -6.33 0.30 -1.07
N VAL A 36 -5.64 0.71 -2.14
CA VAL A 36 -6.11 0.46 -3.52
C VAL A 36 -6.19 -1.04 -3.82
N LEU A 37 -5.27 -1.83 -3.28
CA LEU A 37 -5.31 -3.29 -3.39
C LEU A 37 -6.48 -3.92 -2.61
N VAL A 38 -6.88 -3.31 -1.49
CA VAL A 38 -8.09 -3.72 -0.77
C VAL A 38 -9.34 -3.45 -1.60
N GLU A 39 -9.45 -2.25 -2.18
CA GLU A 39 -10.58 -1.86 -3.02
C GLU A 39 -10.75 -2.75 -4.27
N THR A 40 -9.64 -3.23 -4.83
CA THR A 40 -9.63 -4.14 -5.99
C THR A 40 -9.77 -5.61 -5.61
N GLY A 41 -9.94 -5.94 -4.32
CA GLY A 41 -10.10 -7.30 -3.83
C GLY A 41 -8.83 -8.16 -3.87
N LYS A 42 -7.67 -7.57 -4.16
CA LYS A 42 -6.37 -8.27 -4.21
C LYS A 42 -5.78 -8.51 -2.82
N THR A 43 -6.15 -7.66 -1.85
CA THR A 43 -5.81 -7.79 -0.44
C THR A 43 -7.02 -7.49 0.44
N ARG A 44 -6.90 -7.74 1.74
CA ARG A 44 -7.89 -7.36 2.76
C ARG A 44 -7.21 -6.74 3.97
N LEU A 45 -7.78 -5.69 4.54
CA LEU A 45 -7.38 -5.20 5.85
C LEU A 45 -7.95 -6.14 6.93
N ILE A 46 -7.09 -6.82 7.68
CA ILE A 46 -7.50 -7.82 8.68
C ILE A 46 -7.44 -7.32 10.12
N ASN A 47 -6.61 -6.30 10.38
CA ASN A 47 -6.46 -5.75 11.72
C ASN A 47 -5.89 -4.33 11.68
N THR A 48 -6.29 -3.50 12.65
CA THR A 48 -5.70 -2.19 12.92
C THR A 48 -5.42 -2.08 14.41
N THR A 49 -4.16 -1.90 14.79
CA THR A 49 -3.74 -1.76 16.18
C THR A 49 -3.14 -0.37 16.42
N PRO A 50 -3.28 0.23 17.61
CA PRO A 50 -2.54 1.45 17.94
C PRO A 50 -1.01 1.20 17.88
N GLY A 51 -0.26 2.23 17.52
CA GLY A 51 1.20 2.22 17.47
C GLY A 51 1.77 3.62 17.74
N ASP A 52 3.05 3.68 18.12
CA ASP A 52 3.68 4.91 18.63
C ASP A 52 3.72 6.06 17.62
N LEU A 53 3.82 5.72 16.32
CA LEU A 53 3.87 6.68 15.21
C LEU A 53 2.55 6.80 14.45
N GLY A 54 1.50 6.12 14.92
CA GLY A 54 0.20 6.03 14.27
C GLY A 54 -0.35 4.59 14.25
N PRO A 55 -1.61 4.39 13.84
CA PRO A 55 -2.21 3.06 13.74
C PRO A 55 -1.42 2.14 12.81
N ILE A 56 -1.18 0.90 13.23
CA ILE A 56 -0.56 -0.15 12.42
C ILE A 56 -1.66 -0.99 11.78
N CYS A 57 -1.74 -0.93 10.46
CA CYS A 57 -2.67 -1.70 9.64
C CYS A 57 -2.00 -2.99 9.18
N THR A 58 -2.68 -4.12 9.36
CA THR A 58 -2.26 -5.43 8.85
C THR A 58 -3.13 -5.82 7.69
N PHE A 59 -2.53 -5.93 6.51
CA PHE A 59 -3.15 -6.38 5.27
C PHE A 59 -2.80 -7.83 5.02
N GLU A 60 -3.73 -8.59 4.45
CA GLU A 60 -3.49 -9.96 4.03
C GLU A 60 -3.81 -10.09 2.54
N THR A 61 -2.88 -10.67 1.78
CA THR A 61 -3.08 -10.95 0.36
C THR A 61 -3.99 -12.17 0.18
N ALA A 62 -4.54 -12.38 -1.02
CA ALA A 62 -5.31 -13.58 -1.36
C ALA A 62 -4.55 -14.89 -1.09
N SER A 63 -3.23 -14.81 -0.96
CA SER A 63 -2.36 -15.95 -0.71
C SER A 63 -1.99 -16.21 0.74
N GLY A 64 -2.51 -15.40 1.68
CA GLY A 64 -2.24 -15.50 3.11
C GLY A 64 -0.99 -14.76 3.58
N GLU A 65 -0.28 -14.05 2.70
CA GLU A 65 0.85 -13.19 3.09
C GLU A 65 0.35 -11.97 3.85
N ARG A 66 0.99 -11.65 4.98
CA ARG A 66 0.62 -10.52 5.84
C ARG A 66 1.63 -9.38 5.74
N ILE A 67 1.12 -8.18 5.48
CA ILE A 67 1.88 -6.95 5.32
C ILE A 67 1.44 -5.99 6.44
N ARG A 68 2.39 -5.48 7.23
CA ARG A 68 2.11 -4.52 8.30
C ARG A 68 2.64 -3.16 7.88
N LEU A 69 1.78 -2.15 7.88
CA LEU A 69 2.11 -0.77 7.51
C LEU A 69 1.59 0.18 8.57
N THR A 70 2.41 1.15 8.97
CA THR A 70 1.95 2.27 9.80
C THR A 70 1.16 3.24 8.95
N LYS A 71 -0.06 3.58 9.35
CA LYS A 71 -0.86 4.64 8.73
C LYS A 71 -0.08 5.96 8.89
N PRO A 72 0.32 6.61 7.79
CA PRO A 72 0.99 7.89 7.85
C PRO A 72 0.02 8.99 8.32
N PRO A 73 0.52 10.09 8.92
CA PRO A 73 -0.28 11.24 9.31
C PRO A 73 -0.71 12.03 8.07
N LEU A 74 -1.76 11.57 7.40
CA LEU A 74 -2.33 12.19 6.20
C LEU A 74 -3.76 12.62 6.46
N SER A 75 -4.15 13.74 5.85
CA SER A 75 -5.56 14.08 5.74
C SER A 75 -6.27 13.13 4.77
N ASP A 76 -7.59 12.99 4.91
CA ASP A 76 -8.40 12.17 4.00
C ASP A 76 -8.32 12.68 2.53
N GLU A 77 -8.13 14.00 2.35
CA GLU A 77 -7.91 14.63 1.05
C GLU A 77 -6.60 14.15 0.40
N GLN A 78 -5.49 14.22 1.15
CA GLN A 78 -4.17 13.75 0.68
C GLN A 78 -4.17 12.25 0.39
N GLU A 79 -4.84 11.45 1.23
CA GLU A 79 -5.02 10.01 0.98
C GLU A 79 -5.79 9.79 -0.34
N GLY A 80 -6.85 10.57 -0.57
CA GLY A 80 -7.65 10.53 -1.79
C GLY A 80 -6.84 10.83 -3.05
N GLU A 81 -6.06 11.91 -3.05
CA GLU A 81 -5.22 12.32 -4.19
C GLU A 81 -4.18 11.25 -4.54
N VAL A 82 -3.47 10.73 -3.53
CA VAL A 82 -2.45 9.70 -3.73
C VAL A 82 -3.07 8.41 -4.27
N LYS A 83 -4.22 7.99 -3.72
CA LYS A 83 -4.93 6.81 -4.22
C LYS A 83 -5.39 6.99 -5.66
N GLN A 84 -5.84 8.18 -6.05
CA GLN A 84 -6.18 8.47 -7.45
C GLN A 84 -4.96 8.37 -8.37
N LEU A 85 -3.82 8.93 -7.96
CA LEU A 85 -2.58 8.85 -8.72
C LEU A 85 -2.14 7.38 -8.90
N LEU A 86 -2.17 6.59 -7.82
CA LEU A 86 -1.83 5.17 -7.87
C LEU A 86 -2.79 4.39 -8.77
N ARG A 87 -4.10 4.66 -8.72
CA ARG A 87 -5.08 4.03 -9.62
C ARG A 87 -4.80 4.35 -11.09
N ARG A 88 -4.43 5.59 -11.41
CA ARG A 88 -4.04 5.96 -12.79
C ARG A 88 -2.81 5.19 -13.24
N ILE A 89 -1.76 5.14 -12.42
CA ILE A 89 -0.54 4.37 -12.72
C ILE A 89 -0.86 2.89 -12.95
N ILE A 90 -1.74 2.29 -12.15
CA ILE A 90 -2.14 0.89 -12.27
C ILE A 90 -3.03 0.62 -13.50
N THR A 91 -3.90 1.56 -13.86
CA THR A 91 -4.94 1.37 -14.90
C THR A 91 -4.46 1.80 -16.28
N GLU A 92 -3.71 2.89 -16.36
CA GLU A 92 -3.22 3.48 -17.63
C GLU A 92 -1.90 2.84 -18.09
N GLY A 93 -1.19 2.14 -17.19
CA GLY A 93 -0.07 1.27 -17.52
C GLY A 93 1.24 2.00 -17.85
N LEU A 94 2.33 1.49 -17.27
CA LEU A 94 3.68 1.53 -17.84
C LEU A 94 3.75 0.64 -19.09
#